data_AF-A0A9P7GKW1-F1
#
_entry.id   AF-A0A9P7GKW1-F1
#
_cell.length_a   1.000
_cell.length_b   1.000
_cell.length_c   1.000
_cell.angle_alpha   90.00
_cell.angle_beta   90.00
_cell.angle_gamma   90.00
#
_symmetry.space_group_name_H-M   'P 1'
#
loop_
_entity.id
_entity.type
_entity.pdbx_description
1 polymer ?
#
loop_
_entity_poly.entity_id
_entity_poly.type
_entity_poly.pdbx_seq_one_letter_code
_entity_poly.pdbx_strand_id
1 'polypeptide(L)'
;MSDSAAPVISDEMATDLRKKAGRFRILVIGRANAGKTTILQKVCNTTDQPEIFDREGNKLDPAVVNPTGGRGEHDINNELIFQSNPGFVFHDSCGFEVGAVDEVSLVKGFLESRLKEQ
;
A
#
# COMPACT_ATOMS: atom_id res chain seq x y z
N MET A 1 -23.96 -21.35 -22.45
CA MET A 1 -23.39 -20.59 -21.31
C MET A 1 -21.94 -20.34 -21.67
N SER A 2 -21.62 -19.12 -22.14
CA SER A 2 -20.28 -18.74 -22.57
C SER A 2 -19.46 -18.34 -21.35
N ASP A 3 -18.38 -19.08 -21.08
CA ASP A 3 -17.33 -18.65 -20.17
C ASP A 3 -16.71 -17.35 -20.70
N SER A 4 -17.00 -16.24 -20.03
CA SER A 4 -16.28 -14.98 -20.22
C SER A 4 -14.92 -15.12 -19.53
N ALA A 5 -13.94 -15.70 -20.23
CA ALA A 5 -12.56 -15.69 -19.77
C ALA A 5 -12.15 -14.25 -19.45
N ALA A 6 -11.68 -14.02 -18.23
CA ALA A 6 -11.12 -12.73 -17.85
C ALA A 6 -10.05 -12.33 -18.88
N PRO A 7 -10.01 -11.07 -19.32
CA PRO A 7 -9.07 -10.65 -20.34
C PRO A 7 -7.63 -10.96 -19.90
N VAL A 8 -6.94 -11.78 -20.69
CA VAL A 8 -5.52 -12.05 -20.51
C VAL A 8 -4.79 -10.77 -20.93
N ILE A 9 -4.25 -10.04 -19.96
CA ILE A 9 -3.47 -8.84 -20.23
C ILE A 9 -2.14 -9.28 -20.84
N SER A 10 -1.86 -8.87 -22.08
CA SER A 10 -0.56 -9.11 -22.71
C SER A 10 0.53 -8.28 -22.03
N ASP A 11 1.77 -8.75 -22.07
CA ASP A 11 2.93 -8.03 -21.49
C ASP A 11 3.10 -6.62 -22.07
N GLU A 12 2.76 -6.44 -23.34
CA GLU A 12 2.78 -5.14 -24.03
C GLU A 12 1.71 -4.19 -23.48
N MET A 13 0.49 -4.68 -23.28
CA MET A 13 -0.60 -3.90 -22.68
C MET A 13 -0.33 -3.58 -21.21
N ALA A 14 0.27 -4.51 -20.45
CA ALA A 14 0.73 -4.27 -19.08
C ALA A 14 1.83 -3.20 -19.03
N THR A 15 2.74 -3.20 -20.00
CA THR A 15 3.82 -2.21 -20.11
C THR A 15 3.26 -0.82 -20.41
N ASP A 16 2.31 -0.71 -21.34
CA ASP A 16 1.67 0.56 -21.68
C ASP A 16 0.81 1.11 -20.53
N LEU A 17 0.10 0.24 -19.81
CA LEU A 17 -0.62 0.62 -18.59
C LEU A 17 0.32 1.17 -17.52
N ARG A 18 1.47 0.51 -17.29
CA ARG A 18 2.48 1.00 -16.34
C ARG A 18 3.05 2.36 -16.76
N LYS A 19 3.34 2.56 -18.05
CA LYS A 19 3.82 3.85 -18.58
C LYS A 19 2.79 4.97 -18.41
N LYS A 20 1.51 4.69 -18.67
CA LYS A 20 0.43 5.67 -18.52
C LYS A 20 0.08 5.98 -17.07
N ALA A 21 0.14 4.99 -16.18
CA ALA A 21 -0.23 5.15 -14.77
C ALA A 21 0.89 5.76 -13.91
N GLY A 22 2.15 5.72 -14.36
CA GLY A 22 3.32 6.21 -13.62
C GLY A 22 3.66 5.32 -12.43
N ARG A 23 2.88 5.41 -11.35
CA ARG A 23 2.96 4.54 -10.17
C ARG A 23 1.59 3.99 -9.82
N PHE A 24 1.50 2.68 -9.58
CA PHE A 24 0.32 2.01 -9.09
C PHE A 24 0.30 2.04 -7.56
N ARG A 25 -0.68 2.74 -6.97
CA ARG A 25 -0.82 2.91 -5.52
C ARG A 25 -1.79 1.89 -4.94
N ILE A 26 -1.39 1.14 -3.93
CA ILE A 26 -2.17 0.10 -3.25
C ILE A 26 -2.36 0.51 -1.80
N LEU A 27 -3.61 0.61 -1.36
CA LEU A 27 -3.95 0.82 0.05
C LEU A 27 -4.47 -0.48 0.68
N VAL A 28 -3.84 -0.93 1.76
CA VAL A 28 -4.26 -2.13 2.50
C VAL A 28 -5.10 -1.74 3.71
N ILE A 29 -6.33 -2.25 3.75
CA ILE A 29 -7.37 -1.92 4.74
C ILE A 29 -7.81 -3.20 5.44
N GLY A 30 -8.01 -3.12 6.75
CA GLY A 30 -8.48 -4.25 7.55
C GLY A 30 -8.35 -3.99 9.04
N ARG A 31 -8.96 -4.86 9.85
CA ARG A 31 -8.98 -4.74 11.31
C ARG A 31 -7.57 -4.62 11.91
N ALA A 32 -7.50 -4.03 13.10
CA ALA A 32 -6.28 -4.08 13.92
C ALA A 32 -5.82 -5.53 14.09
N ASN A 33 -4.51 -5.74 13.95
CA ASN A 33 -3.85 -7.04 14.07
C ASN A 33 -4.32 -8.12 13.08
N ALA A 34 -4.99 -7.75 11.98
CA ALA A 34 -5.37 -8.70 10.92
C ALA A 34 -4.16 -9.23 10.12
N GLY A 35 -2.94 -8.77 10.43
CA GLY A 35 -1.72 -9.17 9.73
C GLY A 35 -1.47 -8.42 8.42
N LYS A 36 -2.02 -7.21 8.23
CA LYS A 36 -1.86 -6.39 7.01
C LYS A 36 -0.39 -6.18 6.65
N THR A 37 0.39 -5.66 7.58
CA THR A 37 1.83 -5.42 7.43
C THR A 37 2.59 -6.72 7.18
N THR A 38 2.23 -7.81 7.87
CA THR A 38 2.82 -9.14 7.63
C THR A 38 2.51 -9.68 6.24
N ILE A 39 1.29 -9.48 5.73
CA ILE A 39 0.89 -9.86 4.38
C ILE A 39 1.64 -9.01 3.36
N LEU A 40 1.72 -7.69 3.56
CA LEU A 40 2.51 -6.79 2.70
C LEU A 40 3.96 -7.23 2.61
N GLN A 41 4.61 -7.51 3.75
CA GLN A 41 5.98 -8.02 3.78
C GLN A 41 6.14 -9.35 3.03
N LYS A 42 5.15 -10.25 3.10
CA LYS A 42 5.21 -11.57 2.46
C LYS A 42 4.83 -11.57 0.97
N VAL A 43 3.78 -10.85 0.58
CA VAL A 43 3.24 -10.80 -0.79
C VAL A 43 4.25 -10.18 -1.75
N CYS A 44 5.12 -9.31 -1.24
CA CYS A 44 6.14 -8.69 -2.07
C CYS A 44 7.27 -9.64 -2.48
N ASN A 45 7.28 -10.89 -2.00
CA ASN A 45 8.09 -12.03 -2.49
C ASN A 45 9.56 -11.72 -2.82
N THR A 46 10.13 -10.71 -2.16
CA THR A 46 11.51 -10.26 -2.30
C THR A 46 12.17 -10.44 -0.95
N THR A 47 13.42 -10.90 -0.96
CA THR A 47 14.30 -10.82 0.22
C THR A 47 14.57 -9.38 0.65
N ASP A 48 14.26 -8.42 -0.22
CA ASP A 48 14.47 -7.00 0.00
C ASP A 48 13.34 -6.44 0.89
N GLN A 49 13.74 -5.80 2.00
CA GLN A 49 12.84 -5.00 2.80
C GLN A 49 12.37 -3.78 1.99
N PRO A 50 11.10 -3.36 2.12
CA PRO A 50 10.65 -2.14 1.46
C PRO A 50 11.44 -0.96 1.99
N GLU A 51 11.75 -0.03 1.10
CA GLU A 51 12.14 1.32 1.51
C GLU A 51 10.87 2.11 1.85
N ILE A 52 10.94 2.86 2.93
CA ILE A 52 9.81 3.61 3.45
C ILE A 52 10.14 5.08 3.30
N PHE A 53 9.23 5.83 2.72
CA PHE A 53 9.38 7.28 2.56
C PHE A 53 8.20 7.99 3.22
N ASP A 54 8.46 9.12 3.87
CA ASP A 54 7.40 10.03 4.30
C ASP A 54 6.78 10.78 3.10
N ARG A 55 5.83 11.66 3.38
CA ARG A 55 5.15 12.44 2.33
C ARG A 55 6.08 13.45 1.65
N GLU A 56 7.11 13.89 2.34
CA GLU A 56 8.13 14.82 1.88
C GLU A 56 9.22 14.11 1.04
N GLY A 57 9.22 12.78 1.01
CA GLY A 57 10.16 11.96 0.25
C GLY A 57 11.44 11.62 1.04
N ASN A 58 11.47 11.85 2.35
CA ASN A 58 12.58 11.44 3.20
C ASN A 58 12.48 9.94 3.51
N LYS A 59 13.62 9.25 3.44
CA LYS A 59 13.69 7.82 3.77
C LYS A 59 13.61 7.63 5.29
N LEU A 60 12.69 6.78 5.73
CA LEU A 60 12.47 6.40 7.13
C LEU A 60 13.19 5.08 7.47
N ASP A 61 13.42 4.86 8.76
CA ASP A 61 13.93 3.59 9.27
C ASP A 61 12.87 2.48 9.09
N PRO A 62 13.21 1.31 8.51
CA PRO A 62 12.32 0.15 8.42
C PRO A 62 11.63 -0.25 9.73
N ALA A 63 12.21 0.11 10.89
CA ALA A 63 11.60 -0.09 12.19
C ALA A 63 10.22 0.55 12.36
N VAL A 64 9.88 1.60 11.58
CA VAL A 64 8.56 2.26 11.64
C VAL A 64 7.40 1.38 11.16
N VAL A 65 7.68 0.31 10.40
CA VAL A 65 6.68 -0.70 9.99
C VAL A 65 6.92 -2.05 10.66
N ASN A 66 7.88 -2.16 11.58
CA ASN A 66 8.05 -3.40 12.32
C ASN A 66 6.86 -3.62 13.25
N PRO A 67 6.35 -4.86 13.36
CA PRO A 67 5.35 -5.22 14.34
C PRO A 67 5.98 -5.27 15.73
N THR A 68 6.39 -4.12 16.28
CA THR A 68 6.64 -4.01 17.71
C THR A 68 5.30 -4.22 18.41
N GLY A 69 5.20 -5.05 19.44
CA GLY A 69 3.94 -5.52 20.04
C GLY A 69 3.01 -4.45 20.67
N GLY A 70 3.23 -3.16 20.42
CA GLY A 70 2.29 -2.06 20.69
C GLY A 70 1.60 -1.60 19.39
N ARG A 71 0.59 -0.73 19.49
CA ARG A 71 -0.05 -0.09 18.32
C ARG A 71 1.04 0.43 17.38
N GLY A 72 1.12 -0.12 16.17
CA GLY A 72 2.05 0.38 15.17
C GLY A 72 1.71 1.82 14.84
N GLU A 73 2.68 2.72 14.98
CA GLU A 73 2.65 4.09 14.45
C GLU A 73 2.75 4.04 12.92
N HIS A 74 1.80 3.34 12.29
CA HIS A 74 1.71 3.27 10.84
C HIS A 74 0.98 4.52 10.36
N ASP A 75 1.75 5.46 9.81
CA ASP A 75 1.18 6.57 9.05
C ASP A 75 0.77 6.06 7.66
N ILE A 76 -0.53 6.18 7.37
CA ILE A 76 -1.11 5.83 6.07
C ILE A 76 -0.51 6.64 4.90
N ASN A 77 0.16 7.76 5.18
CA ASN A 77 0.82 8.57 4.17
C ASN A 77 2.19 8.03 3.76
N ASN A 78 2.81 7.18 4.58
CA ASN A 78 4.12 6.61 4.29
C ASN A 78 4.05 5.71 3.07
N GLU A 79 5.00 5.89 2.16
CA GLU A 79 5.14 5.11 0.94
C GLU A 79 6.06 3.92 1.20
N LEU A 80 5.53 2.70 1.09
CA LEU A 80 6.33 1.49 1.07
C LEU A 80 6.64 1.11 -0.38
N ILE A 81 7.91 1.17 -0.77
CA ILE A 81 8.38 0.94 -2.14
C ILE A 81 9.40 -0.20 -2.13
N PHE A 82 9.19 -1.19 -2.98
CA PHE A 82 10.13 -2.29 -3.17
C PHE A 82 11.02 -1.98 -4.37
N GLN A 83 12.34 -1.99 -4.17
CA GLN A 83 13.32 -1.69 -5.23
C GLN A 83 13.23 -2.67 -6.41
N SER A 84 12.79 -3.90 -6.16
CA SER A 84 12.49 -4.90 -7.18
C SER A 84 11.32 -4.51 -8.09
N ASN A 85 10.43 -3.62 -7.65
CA ASN A 85 9.24 -3.21 -8.39
C ASN A 85 8.80 -1.78 -8.02
N PRO A 86 9.57 -0.75 -8.42
CA PRO A 86 9.37 0.64 -7.99
C PRO A 86 8.10 1.28 -8.58
N GLY A 87 7.45 0.60 -9.52
CA GLY A 87 6.15 1.02 -10.06
C GLY A 87 4.99 0.81 -9.09
N PHE A 88 5.19 0.10 -7.97
CA PHE A 88 4.15 -0.14 -6.97
C PHE A 88 4.48 0.58 -5.68
N VAL A 89 3.50 1.32 -5.16
CA VAL A 89 3.60 2.04 -3.88
C VAL A 89 2.51 1.52 -2.97
N PHE A 90 2.90 0.96 -1.84
CA PHE A 90 1.97 0.43 -0.86
C PHE A 90 1.77 1.43 0.29
N HIS A 91 0.52 1.51 0.76
CA HIS A 91 0.08 2.28 1.91
C HIS A 91 -0.60 1.30 2.86
N ASP A 92 -0.20 1.31 4.14
CA ASP A 92 -0.79 0.46 5.18
C ASP A 92 -1.64 1.31 6.11
N SER A 93 -2.94 1.03 6.19
CA SER A 93 -3.80 1.74 7.13
C SER A 93 -3.58 1.25 8.57
N CYS A 94 -3.74 2.15 9.53
CA CYS A 94 -3.94 1.69 10.90
C CYS A 94 -5.20 0.82 10.96
N GLY A 95 -5.17 -0.22 11.79
CA GLY A 95 -6.24 -1.20 11.77
C GLY A 95 -7.52 -0.70 12.44
N PHE A 96 -8.67 -1.02 11.85
CA PHE A 96 -9.97 -0.65 12.39
C PHE A 96 -10.27 -1.43 13.67
N GLU A 97 -10.53 -0.70 14.75
CA GLU A 97 -11.07 -1.23 16.01
C GLU A 97 -12.60 -1.03 16.07
N VAL A 98 -13.27 -1.77 16.96
CA VAL A 98 -14.73 -1.67 17.11
C VAL A 98 -15.08 -0.32 17.73
N GLY A 99 -15.90 0.48 17.03
CA GLY A 99 -16.36 1.80 17.48
C GLY A 99 -15.44 2.96 17.08
N ALA A 100 -14.37 2.69 16.35
CA ALA A 100 -13.36 3.68 15.99
C ALA A 100 -13.75 4.41 14.68
N VAL A 101 -14.21 5.65 14.81
CA VAL A 101 -14.69 6.50 13.70
C VAL A 101 -13.53 7.26 13.03
N ASP A 102 -12.42 7.40 13.75
CA ASP A 102 -11.27 8.19 13.35
C ASP A 102 -10.52 7.52 12.18
N GLU A 103 -10.38 6.19 12.19
CA GLU A 103 -9.71 5.41 11.15
C GLU A 103 -10.46 5.48 9.81
N VAL A 104 -11.80 5.46 9.86
CA VAL A 104 -12.63 5.63 8.65
C VAL A 104 -12.43 7.03 8.06
N SER A 105 -12.36 8.04 8.92
CA SER A 105 -12.15 9.43 8.51
C SER A 105 -10.73 9.63 7.95
N LEU A 106 -9.72 9.02 8.56
CA LEU A 106 -8.33 9.02 8.10
C LEU A 106 -8.21 8.40 6.71
N VAL A 107 -8.82 7.22 6.48
CA VAL A 107 -8.80 6.57 5.15
C VAL A 107 -9.52 7.43 4.11
N LYS A 108 -10.67 8.01 4.43
CA LYS A 108 -11.36 8.92 3.50
C LYS A 108 -10.52 10.14 3.16
N GLY A 109 -9.92 10.79 4.18
CA GLY A 109 -9.05 11.94 3.99
C GLY A 109 -7.81 11.60 3.14
N PHE A 110 -7.23 10.43 3.33
CA PHE A 110 -6.16 9.92 2.47
C PHE A 110 -6.60 9.73 1.02
N LEU A 111 -7.75 9.09 0.78
CA LEU A 111 -8.26 8.90 -0.59
C LEU A 111 -8.53 10.24 -1.28
N GLU A 112 -9.16 11.18 -0.57
CA GLU A 112 -9.41 12.52 -1.09
C GLU A 112 -8.13 13.30 -1.39
N SER A 113 -7.09 13.18 -0.56
CA SER A 113 -5.80 13.85 -0.81
C SER A 113 -5.12 13.28 -2.06
N ARG A 114 -5.08 11.95 -2.19
CA ARG A 114 -4.46 11.29 -3.35
C ARG A 114 -5.23 11.50 -4.66
N LEU A 115 -6.54 11.70 -4.62
CA LEU A 115 -7.32 12.08 -5.81
C LEU A 115 -7.00 13.49 -6.32
N LYS A 116 -6.55 14.40 -5.44
CA LYS A 116 -6.17 15.77 -5.77
C LYS A 116 -4.72 15.91 -6.25
N GLU A 117 -3.88 14.91 -5.99
CA GLU A 117 -2.46 14.85 -6.38
C GLU A 117 -2.25 14.30 -7.81
N GLN A 118 -3.33 14.11 -8.60
CA GLN A 118 -3.29 13.61 -9.99
C GLN A 118 -3.14 14.71 -11.04
#